data_AF-A0AAJ2PLG4-F1
#
_entry.id   AF-A0AAJ2PLG4-F1
#
_cell.length_a   1.000
_cell.length_b   1.000
_cell.length_c   1.000
_cell.angle_alpha   90.00
_cell.angle_beta   90.00
_cell.angle_gamma   90.00
#
_symmetry.space_group_name_H-M   'P 1'
#
loop_
_entity.id
_entity.type
_entity.pdbx_description
1 polymer ?
#
loop_
_entity_poly.entity_id
_entity_poly.type
_entity_poly.pdbx_seq_one_letter_code
_entity_poly.pdbx_strand_id
1 'polypeptide(L)'
;MCFVRDACRHGKPIGALGSDVSSVAGLHAEGVRLSFQLRRVETDRGVVTDTARRGAGEDRTGKFVAATAVHRHRDRPPTRR
;
A
#
# COMPACT_ATOMS: atom_id res chain seq x y z
N MET A 1 13.13 -6.98 12.50
CA MET A 1 13.03 -6.39 11.15
C MET A 1 11.80 -7.00 10.48
N CYS A 2 10.90 -6.19 9.91
CA CYS A 2 9.65 -6.65 9.30
C CYS A 2 9.71 -6.37 7.79
N PHE A 3 9.57 -7.40 6.95
CA PHE A 3 9.70 -7.31 5.50
C PHE A 3 8.88 -6.17 4.86
N VAL A 4 7.63 -5.99 5.29
CA VAL A 4 6.72 -4.94 4.76
C VAL A 4 7.21 -3.54 5.13
N ARG A 5 7.66 -3.34 6.38
CA ARG A 5 8.18 -2.05 6.83
C ARG A 5 9.48 -1.70 6.10
N ASP A 6 10.36 -2.67 5.88
CA ASP A 6 11.58 -2.47 5.12
C ASP A 6 11.28 -2.19 3.64
N ALA A 7 10.33 -2.89 3.04
CA ALA A 7 9.87 -2.54 1.68
C ALA A 7 9.31 -1.11 1.63
N CYS A 8 8.57 -0.70 2.66
CA CYS A 8 8.00 0.64 2.76
C CYS A 8 9.08 1.71 2.82
N ARG A 9 10.06 1.53 3.73
CA ARG A 9 11.25 2.39 3.91
C ARG A 9 12.06 2.58 2.64
N HIS A 10 12.25 1.50 1.88
CA HIS A 10 13.00 1.58 0.64
C HIS A 10 12.18 2.12 -0.54
N GLY A 11 10.96 2.65 -0.31
CA GLY A 11 10.13 3.21 -1.36
C GLY A 11 9.59 2.18 -2.35
N LYS A 12 9.59 0.87 -2.03
CA LYS A 12 9.06 -0.16 -2.93
C LYS A 12 7.54 -0.04 -3.06
N PRO A 13 6.95 -0.27 -4.23
CA PRO A 13 5.50 -0.41 -4.34
C PRO A 13 5.02 -1.58 -3.46
N ILE A 14 3.91 -1.39 -2.73
CA ILE A 14 3.31 -2.40 -1.85
C ILE A 14 1.83 -2.54 -2.21
N GLY A 15 1.37 -3.78 -2.39
CA GLY A 15 -0.03 -4.10 -2.63
C GLY A 15 -0.57 -5.01 -1.53
N ALA A 16 -1.77 -4.72 -1.02
CA ALA A 16 -2.48 -5.61 -0.10
C ALA A 16 -3.98 -5.61 -0.36
N LEU A 17 -4.61 -6.79 -0.39
CA LEU A 17 -6.00 -6.95 -0.80
C LEU A 17 -6.78 -7.79 0.22
N GLY A 18 -8.08 -7.55 0.34
CA GLY A 18 -8.93 -8.34 1.20
C GLY A 18 -8.47 -8.31 2.66
N SER A 19 -8.29 -9.51 3.23
CA SER A 19 -7.79 -9.67 4.60
C SER A 19 -6.31 -9.29 4.76
N ASP A 20 -5.53 -9.25 3.68
CA ASP A 20 -4.09 -8.95 3.75
C ASP A 20 -3.80 -7.48 4.02
N VAL A 21 -4.81 -6.61 3.92
CA VAL A 21 -4.71 -5.21 4.35
C VAL A 21 -4.35 -5.13 5.85
N SER A 22 -4.80 -6.10 6.65
CA SER A 22 -4.43 -6.20 8.08
C SER A 22 -2.93 -6.49 8.27
N SER A 23 -2.32 -7.27 7.38
CA SER A 23 -0.88 -7.59 7.39
C SER A 23 0.00 -6.37 7.14
N VAL A 24 -0.55 -5.30 6.54
CA VAL A 24 0.15 -4.04 6.29
C VAL A 24 -0.33 -2.89 7.18
N ALA A 25 -1.22 -3.14 8.15
CA ALA A 25 -1.79 -2.12 9.03
C ALA A 25 -0.73 -1.29 9.79
N GLY A 26 0.42 -1.90 10.09
CA GLY A 26 1.54 -1.22 10.73
C GLY A 26 2.13 -0.05 9.94
N LEU A 27 1.83 0.07 8.64
CA LEU A 27 2.24 1.21 7.81
C LEU A 27 1.53 2.52 8.17
N HIS A 28 0.44 2.49 8.94
CA HIS A 28 -0.17 3.70 9.51
C HIS A 28 0.81 4.49 10.37
N ALA A 29 1.64 3.80 11.14
CA ALA A 29 2.66 4.43 11.97
C ALA A 29 3.74 5.14 11.11
N GLU A 30 3.88 4.73 9.85
CA GLU A 30 4.78 5.32 8.86
C GLU A 30 4.11 6.44 8.04
N GLY A 31 2.89 6.86 8.43
CA GLY A 31 2.15 7.94 7.78
C GLY A 31 1.58 7.57 6.42
N VAL A 32 1.38 6.27 6.15
CA VAL A 32 0.72 5.76 4.94
C VAL A 32 -0.75 5.52 5.21
N ARG A 33 -1.61 6.00 4.32
CA ARG A 33 -3.05 5.75 4.33
C ARG A 33 -3.37 4.38 3.74
N LEU A 34 -4.22 3.62 4.43
CA LEU A 34 -4.70 2.32 3.99
C LEU A 34 -6.23 2.33 3.82
N SER A 35 -6.72 1.40 3.01
CA SER A 35 -8.15 1.16 2.86
C SER A 35 -8.71 0.48 4.11
N PHE A 36 -9.71 1.11 4.74
CA PHE A 36 -10.53 0.50 5.79
C PHE A 36 -12.00 0.38 5.40
N GLN A 37 -12.38 0.97 4.26
CA GLN A 37 -13.74 0.97 3.76
C GLN A 37 -13.93 -0.18 2.78
N LEU A 38 -15.04 -0.90 2.92
CA LEU A 38 -15.44 -1.95 1.98
C LEU A 38 -15.49 -1.40 0.55
N ARG A 39 -14.78 -2.06 -0.37
CA ARG A 39 -14.75 -1.80 -1.82
C ARG A 39 -14.18 -0.43 -2.23
N ARG A 40 -13.25 0.13 -1.46
CA ARG A 40 -12.52 1.35 -1.83
C ARG A 40 -11.04 1.06 -2.03
N VAL A 41 -10.53 1.34 -3.23
CA VAL A 41 -9.08 1.30 -3.49
C VAL A 41 -8.45 2.59 -2.96
N GLU A 42 -7.55 2.44 -2.00
CA GLU A 42 -6.71 3.52 -1.47
C GLU A 42 -5.32 3.42 -2.09
N THR A 43 -4.79 4.55 -2.59
CA THR A 43 -3.43 4.66 -3.10
C THR A 43 -2.71 5.78 -2.37
N ASP A 44 -1.63 5.47 -1.68
CA ASP A 44 -0.84 6.48 -0.98
C ASP A 44 0.65 6.17 -1.11
N ARG A 45 1.41 7.07 -1.76
CA ARG A 45 2.86 6.96 -1.98
C ARG A 45 3.29 5.57 -2.45
N GLY A 46 2.58 4.99 -3.42
CA GLY A 46 2.87 3.67 -3.98
C GLY A 46 2.46 2.47 -3.12
N VAL A 47 1.69 2.68 -2.05
CA VAL A 47 0.97 1.64 -1.33
C VAL A 47 -0.45 1.59 -1.86
N VAL A 48 -0.87 0.45 -2.40
CA VAL A 48 -2.19 0.24 -2.99
C VAL A 48 -2.93 -0.79 -2.15
N THR A 49 -4.06 -0.40 -1.55
CA THR A 49 -4.86 -1.29 -0.70
C THR A 49 -6.33 -1.27 -1.05
N ASP A 50 -6.98 -2.43 -0.89
CA ASP A 50 -8.42 -2.59 -1.10
C ASP A 50 -8.92 -3.74 -0.22
N THR A 51 -9.93 -3.48 0.61
CA THR A 51 -10.51 -4.49 1.50
C THR A 51 -11.38 -5.52 0.75
N ALA A 52 -11.65 -5.33 -0.54
CA ALA A 52 -12.36 -6.30 -1.34
C ALA A 52 -11.49 -7.49 -1.75
N ARG A 53 -11.99 -8.71 -1.50
CA ARG A 53 -11.32 -9.97 -1.89
C ARG A 53 -11.37 -10.23 -3.40
N ARG A 54 -12.52 -10.00 -4.04
CA ARG A 54 -12.74 -10.18 -5.48
C ARG A 54 -13.78 -9.17 -5.99
N GLY A 55 -13.62 -8.72 -7.24
CA GLY A 55 -14.65 -7.98 -7.97
C GLY A 55 -14.89 -6.52 -7.54
N ALA A 56 -13.93 -5.84 -6.91
CA ALA A 56 -14.06 -4.41 -6.66
C ALA A 56 -12.99 -3.61 -7.42
N GLY A 57 -13.48 -2.62 -8.18
CA GLY A 57 -12.74 -1.54 -8.82
C GLY A 57 -11.86 -1.98 -9.98
N GLU A 58 -12.28 -1.66 -11.20
CA GLU A 58 -11.56 -1.93 -12.47
C GLU A 58 -10.11 -1.40 -12.52
N ASP A 59 -9.65 -0.64 -11.52
CA ASP A 59 -8.35 0.04 -11.56
C ASP A 59 -7.38 -0.31 -10.41
N ARG A 60 -7.62 -1.37 -9.62
CA ARG A 60 -6.62 -1.75 -8.57
C ARG A 60 -5.28 -2.20 -9.17
N THR A 61 -5.33 -2.98 -10.26
CA THR A 61 -4.14 -3.47 -10.94
C THR A 61 -3.43 -2.34 -11.68
N GLY A 62 -4.19 -1.47 -12.36
CA GLY A 62 -3.65 -0.28 -13.03
C GLY A 62 -2.90 0.63 -12.08
N LYS A 63 -3.49 0.92 -10.92
CA LYS A 63 -2.84 1.67 -9.83
C LYS A 63 -1.56 1.03 -9.32
N PHE A 64 -1.52 -0.30 -9.16
CA PHE A 64 -0.31 -0.98 -8.71
C PHE A 64 0.78 -1.04 -9.79
N VAL A 65 0.39 -1.18 -11.06
CA VAL A 65 1.30 -1.07 -12.21
C VAL A 65 1.89 0.34 -12.29
N ALA A 66 1.06 1.38 -12.16
CA ALA A 66 1.53 2.77 -12.11
C ALA A 66 2.50 3.00 -10.94
N ALA A 67 2.20 2.49 -9.75
CA ALA A 67 3.09 2.54 -8.61
C ALA A 67 4.43 1.82 -8.86
N THR A 68 4.41 0.71 -9.60
CA THR A 68 5.62 -0.04 -9.97
C THR A 68 6.45 0.69 -11.03
N ALA A 69 5.80 1.33 -12.00
CA ALA A 69 6.45 2.12 -13.05
C ALA A 69 7.26 3.31 -12.50
N VAL A 70 6.83 3.87 -11.36
CA VAL A 70 7.58 4.92 -10.64
C VAL A 70 8.90 4.41 -10.04
N HIS A 71 9.12 3.09 -10.01
CA HIS A 71 10.28 2.40 -9.44
C HIS A 71 10.44 2.55 -7.92
N ARG A 72 10.52 3.79 -7.40
CA ARG A 72 10.69 4.12 -5.97
C ARG A 72 9.91 5.37 -5.55
N HIS A 73 9.10 5.24 -4.50
CA HIS A 73 8.33 6.33 -3.87
C HIS A 73 9.16 6.97 -2.75
N ARG A 74 9.98 7.96 -3.12
CA ARG A 74 10.99 8.60 -2.23
C ARG A 74 10.42 9.62 -1.26
N ASP A 75 9.17 10.03 -1.47
CA ASP A 75 8.39 10.98 -0.68
C ASP A 75 7.75 10.37 0.58
N ARG A 76 8.05 9.10 0.89
CA ARG A 76 7.62 8.45 2.12
C ARG A 76 8.35 9.04 3.33
N PRO A 77 7.64 9.30 4.45
CA PRO A 77 8.26 9.83 5.65
C PRO A 77 9.41 8.91 6.10
N PRO A 78 10.54 9.47 6.54
CA PRO A 78 11.56 8.67 7.20
C PRO A 78 10.92 8.06 8.44
N THR A 79 10.96 6.72 8.50
CA THR A 79 10.31 5.97 9.58
C THR A 79 10.94 6.35 10.91
N ARG A 80 10.13 6.72 11.90
CA ARG A 80 10.61 6.88 13.28
C ARG A 80 11.15 5.53 13.77
N ARG A 81 12.37 5.55 14.33
CA ARG A 81 13.04 4.35 14.86
C ARG A 81 12.29 3.79 16.06
#